data_AF-A0AAV6GLW1-F1
#
_entry.id   AF-A0AAV6GLW1-F1
#
_cell.length_a   1.000
_cell.length_b   1.000
_cell.length_c   1.000
_cell.angle_alpha   90.00
_cell.angle_beta   90.00
_cell.angle_gamma   90.00
#
_symmetry.space_group_name_H-M   'P 1'
#
loop_
_entity.id
_entity.type
_entity.pdbx_description
1 polymer ?
#
loop_
_entity_poly.entity_id
_entity_poly.type
_entity_poly.pdbx_seq_one_letter_code
_entity_poly.pdbx_strand_id
1 'polypeptide(L)'
;MYLQSVAVICLIAVFLGSLEGKGVQMQRDVQCCMQYSEGKVRTKDVLRFEEQTEGPDCSIQAVILYTKRAVKCADPRDRKVQRLLRKLRQRQAEKAHRTMWLHPHINLPVMAEPK
;
A
#
# COMPACT_ATOMS: atom_id res chain seq x y z
N MET A 1 -25.46 31.42 37.47
CA MET A 1 -25.55 31.13 36.02
C MET A 1 -24.18 30.94 35.37
N TYR A 2 -23.21 31.82 35.63
CA TYR A 2 -21.85 31.73 35.04
C TYR A 2 -21.06 30.45 35.43
N LEU A 3 -21.21 30.00 36.68
CA LEU A 3 -20.48 28.82 37.18
C LEU A 3 -20.96 27.51 36.51
N GLN A 4 -22.27 27.43 36.25
CA GLN A 4 -22.89 26.30 35.55
C GLN A 4 -22.47 26.27 34.07
N SER A 5 -22.43 27.44 33.41
CA SER A 5 -21.96 27.52 32.03
C SER A 5 -20.48 27.16 31.87
N VAL A 6 -19.63 27.55 32.82
CA VAL A 6 -18.19 27.18 32.81
C VAL A 6 -18.01 25.67 32.98
N ALA A 7 -18.74 25.04 33.90
CA ALA A 7 -18.68 23.59 34.09
C ALA A 7 -19.10 22.81 32.84
N VAL A 8 -20.16 23.25 32.16
CA VAL A 8 -20.63 22.63 30.91
C VAL A 8 -19.60 22.78 29.79
N ILE A 9 -18.97 23.96 29.65
CA ILE A 9 -17.92 24.20 28.64
C ILE A 9 -16.69 23.30 28.90
N CYS A 10 -16.27 23.15 30.15
CA CYS A 10 -15.18 22.25 30.51
C CYS A 10 -15.48 20.79 30.16
N LEU A 11 -16.71 20.32 30.42
CA LEU A 11 -17.12 18.97 30.06
C LEU A 11 -17.08 18.75 28.54
N ILE A 12 -17.61 19.70 27.76
CA ILE A 12 -17.61 19.62 26.29
C ILE A 12 -16.19 19.58 25.73
N ALA A 13 -15.26 20.40 26.27
CA ALA A 13 -13.87 20.40 25.86
C ALA A 13 -13.16 19.05 26.13
N VAL A 14 -13.44 18.40 27.27
CA VAL A 14 -12.89 17.07 27.60
C VAL A 14 -13.45 15.99 26.68
N PHE A 15 -14.75 16.06 26.35
CA PHE A 15 -15.36 15.14 25.39
C PHE A 15 -14.79 15.31 23.97
N LEU A 16 -14.55 16.55 23.53
CA LEU A 16 -13.95 16.85 22.22
C LEU A 16 -12.47 16.44 22.15
N GLY A 17 -11.70 16.62 23.23
CA GLY A 17 -10.29 16.17 23.28
C GLY A 17 -10.14 14.65 23.29
N SER A 18 -11.15 13.91 23.73
CA SER A 18 -11.17 12.44 23.69
C SER A 18 -11.51 11.88 22.29
N LEU A 19 -11.95 12.73 21.36
CA LEU A 19 -12.02 12.43 19.93
C LEU A 19 -10.66 12.65 19.27
N GLU A 20 -9.58 12.28 19.94
CA GLU A 20 -8.30 12.06 19.27
C GLU A 20 -8.52 10.83 18.39
N GLY A 21 -8.84 11.12 17.13
CA GLY A 21 -9.17 10.11 16.14
C GLY A 21 -8.10 9.05 16.20
N LYS A 22 -8.48 7.85 16.66
CA LYS A 22 -7.76 6.62 16.34
C LYS A 22 -7.49 6.73 14.86
N GLY A 23 -6.21 6.96 14.51
CA GLY A 23 -5.80 7.07 13.13
C GLY A 23 -6.49 5.92 12.41
N VAL A 24 -7.28 6.24 11.39
CA VAL A 24 -7.88 5.23 10.54
C VAL A 24 -6.69 4.53 9.91
N GLN A 25 -6.17 3.53 10.59
CA GLN A 25 -5.38 2.48 10.01
C GLN A 25 -6.38 1.87 9.06
N MET A 26 -6.34 2.37 7.83
CA MET A 26 -7.19 1.98 6.74
C MET A 26 -7.19 0.46 6.78
N GLN A 27 -8.27 -0.10 7.32
CA GLN A 27 -8.63 -1.49 7.12
C GLN A 27 -8.49 -1.60 5.61
N ARG A 28 -7.49 -2.33 5.13
CA ARG A 28 -7.41 -2.65 3.72
C ARG A 28 -8.65 -3.51 3.51
N ASP A 29 -9.80 -2.87 3.27
CA ASP A 29 -10.95 -3.52 2.66
C ASP A 29 -10.33 -4.29 1.51
N VAL A 30 -10.35 -5.62 1.65
CA VAL A 30 -9.56 -6.51 0.83
C VAL A 30 -10.06 -6.32 -0.59
N GLN A 31 -9.36 -5.50 -1.36
CA GLN A 31 -9.75 -5.15 -2.72
C GLN A 31 -9.31 -6.30 -3.63
N CYS A 32 -9.94 -7.46 -3.42
CA CYS A 32 -9.72 -8.63 -4.27
C CYS A 32 -10.12 -8.26 -5.70
N CYS A 33 -9.27 -8.66 -6.64
CA CYS A 33 -9.70 -8.78 -8.02
C CYS A 33 -10.73 -9.91 -8.11
N MET A 34 -11.92 -9.58 -8.61
CA MET A 34 -12.97 -10.55 -8.95
C MET A 34 -13.01 -10.86 -10.45
N GLN A 35 -12.45 -9.97 -11.28
CA GLN A 35 -12.43 -10.08 -12.73
C GLN A 35 -11.13 -9.50 -13.30
N TYR A 36 -10.69 -10.03 -14.45
CA TYR A 36 -9.54 -9.50 -15.17
C TYR A 36 -9.94 -8.26 -15.98
N SER A 37 -9.11 -7.22 -15.91
CA SER A 37 -9.33 -5.99 -16.64
C SER A 37 -8.92 -6.12 -18.10
N GLU A 38 -9.79 -5.63 -18.98
CA GLU A 38 -9.47 -5.53 -20.40
C GLU A 38 -8.51 -4.36 -20.68
N GLY A 39 -7.72 -4.54 -21.75
CA GLY A 39 -6.80 -3.53 -22.27
C GLY A 39 -5.33 -3.76 -21.92
N LYS A 40 -4.44 -3.20 -22.74
CA LYS A 40 -2.99 -3.34 -22.57
C LYS A 40 -2.48 -2.34 -21.52
N VAL A 41 -1.76 -2.85 -20.52
CA VAL A 41 -1.07 -1.99 -19.54
C VAL A 41 0.36 -1.74 -20.00
N ARG A 42 0.74 -0.46 -20.12
CA ARG A 42 2.11 -0.07 -20.47
C ARG A 42 2.98 -0.05 -19.21
N THR A 43 4.19 -0.60 -19.29
CA THR A 43 5.13 -0.71 -18.15
C THR A 43 5.46 0.64 -17.50
N LYS A 44 5.44 1.74 -18.26
CA LYS A 44 5.72 3.09 -17.75
C LYS A 44 4.58 3.70 -16.91
N ASP A 45 3.37 3.16 -17.06
CA ASP A 45 2.19 3.69 -16.38
C ASP A 45 1.93 2.96 -15.06
N VAL A 46 2.60 1.82 -14.82
CA VAL A 46 2.52 1.04 -13.58
C VAL A 46 3.44 1.66 -12.52
N LEU A 47 2.86 1.98 -11.37
CA LEU A 47 3.55 2.56 -10.21
C LEU A 47 4.02 1.48 -9.25
N ARG A 48 3.13 0.53 -8.93
CA ARG A 48 3.39 -0.65 -8.10
C ARG A 48 2.53 -1.81 -8.58
N PHE A 49 2.92 -3.02 -8.22
CA PHE A 49 2.13 -4.21 -8.49
C PHE A 49 2.13 -5.11 -7.27
N GLU A 50 1.05 -5.86 -7.08
CA GLU A 50 0.88 -6.83 -6.00
C GLU A 50 0.36 -8.14 -6.60
N GLU A 51 0.80 -9.27 -6.06
CA GLU A 51 0.35 -10.60 -6.46
C GLU A 51 -0.70 -11.08 -5.47
N GLN A 52 -1.91 -11.35 -5.98
CA GLN A 52 -3.02 -11.90 -5.24
C GLN A 52 -3.02 -13.42 -5.41
N THR A 53 -2.77 -14.12 -4.31
CA THR A 53 -2.96 -15.57 -4.21
C THR A 53 -4.43 -15.91 -3.99
N GLU A 54 -4.85 -17.08 -4.46
CA GLU A 54 -6.18 -17.62 -4.18
C GLU A 54 -6.29 -17.94 -2.67
N GLY A 55 -7.43 -17.60 -2.05
CA GLY A 55 -7.66 -17.78 -0.61
C GLY A 55 -9.16 -17.70 -0.28
N PRO A 56 -9.55 -17.88 1.00
CA PRO A 56 -10.96 -17.90 1.41
C PRO A 56 -11.71 -16.59 1.06
N ASP A 57 -11.00 -15.47 1.04
CA ASP A 57 -11.57 -14.14 0.75
C ASP A 57 -11.47 -13.74 -0.73
N CYS A 58 -10.55 -14.34 -1.50
CA CYS A 58 -10.32 -14.00 -2.90
C CYS A 58 -10.40 -15.24 -3.80
N SER A 59 -11.45 -15.34 -4.62
CA SER A 59 -11.76 -16.52 -5.42
C SER A 59 -10.90 -16.74 -6.67
N ILE A 60 -10.06 -15.76 -7.06
CA ILE A 60 -9.18 -15.87 -8.23
C ILE A 60 -7.76 -15.47 -7.91
N GLN A 61 -6.82 -16.11 -8.60
CA GLN A 61 -5.43 -15.65 -8.66
C GLN A 61 -5.32 -14.48 -9.63
N ALA A 62 -4.72 -13.37 -9.19
CA ALA A 62 -4.62 -12.15 -9.99
C ALA A 62 -3.34 -11.37 -9.69
N VAL A 63 -2.95 -10.51 -10.62
CA VAL A 63 -1.92 -9.50 -10.42
C VAL A 63 -2.62 -8.15 -10.41
N ILE A 64 -2.50 -7.42 -9.30
CA ILE A 64 -3.05 -6.09 -9.14
C ILE A 64 -2.01 -5.07 -9.61
N LEU A 65 -2.31 -4.39 -10.71
CA LEU A 65 -1.47 -3.35 -11.30
C LEU A 65 -2.02 -1.97 -10.93
N TYR A 66 -1.31 -1.25 -10.06
CA TYR A 66 -1.64 0.13 -9.73
C TYR A 66 -1.01 1.03 -10.78
N THR A 67 -1.82 1.56 -11.68
CA THR A 67 -1.36 2.52 -12.70
C THR A 67 -1.66 3.95 -12.27
N LYS A 68 -1.08 4.92 -12.98
CA LYS A 68 -1.34 6.36 -12.75
C LYS A 68 -2.82 6.75 -12.84
N ARG A 69 -3.62 6.01 -13.62
CA ARG A 69 -5.02 6.37 -13.92
C ARG A 69 -6.03 5.47 -13.21
N ALA A 70 -5.71 4.19 -13.04
CA ALA A 70 -6.62 3.20 -12.50
C ALA A 70 -5.89 1.97 -11.95
N VAL A 71 -6.58 1.21 -11.11
CA VAL A 71 -6.18 -0.14 -10.73
C VAL A 71 -6.64 -1.11 -11.82
N LYS A 72 -5.76 -2.03 -12.22
CA LYS A 72 -6.03 -3.03 -13.27
C LYS A 72 -5.70 -4.41 -12.74
N CYS A 73 -6.64 -5.33 -12.85
CA CYS A 73 -6.47 -6.74 -12.52
C CYS A 73 -5.98 -7.50 -13.76
N ALA A 74 -4.94 -8.31 -13.62
CA ALA A 74 -4.36 -9.06 -14.74
C ALA A 74 -4.21 -10.54 -14.40
N ASP A 75 -4.35 -11.40 -15.41
CA ASP A 75 -4.18 -12.84 -15.25
C ASP A 75 -2.68 -13.21 -15.13
N PRO A 76 -2.24 -13.84 -14.03
CA PRO A 76 -0.85 -14.28 -13.87
C PRO A 76 -0.40 -15.35 -14.89
N ARG A 77 -1.35 -16.04 -15.52
CA ARG A 77 -1.10 -17.09 -16.52
C ARG A 77 -0.85 -16.51 -17.92
N ASP A 78 -1.25 -15.26 -18.18
CA ASP A 78 -1.00 -14.61 -19.48
C ASP A 78 0.50 -14.31 -19.66
N ARG A 79 1.08 -14.86 -20.74
CA ARG A 79 2.47 -14.63 -21.15
C ARG A 79 2.81 -13.13 -21.28
N LYS A 80 1.86 -12.28 -21.69
CA LYS A 80 2.05 -10.82 -21.79
C LYS A 80 2.21 -10.19 -20.41
N VAL A 81 1.42 -10.62 -19.43
CA VAL A 81 1.48 -10.17 -18.04
C VAL A 81 2.80 -10.62 -17.40
N GLN A 82 3.21 -11.86 -17.63
CA GLN A 82 4.52 -12.36 -17.16
C GLN A 82 5.69 -11.55 -17.74
N ARG A 83 5.66 -11.23 -19.04
CA ARG A 83 6.67 -10.35 -19.66
C ARG A 83 6.66 -8.94 -19.06
N LEU A 84 5.48 -8.40 -18.77
CA LEU A 84 5.33 -7.09 -18.13
C LEU A 84 5.94 -7.11 -16.71
N LEU A 85 5.62 -8.12 -15.91
CA LEU A 85 6.14 -8.29 -14.55
C LEU A 85 7.66 -8.40 -14.51
N ARG A 86 8.28 -9.17 -15.42
CA ARG A 86 9.74 -9.25 -15.53
C ARG A 86 10.37 -7.86 -15.71
N LYS A 87 9.81 -7.03 -16.61
CA LYS A 87 10.29 -5.66 -16.83
C LYS A 87 10.09 -4.75 -15.61
N LEU A 88 8.99 -4.92 -14.88
CA LEU A 88 8.73 -4.13 -13.68
C LEU A 88 9.68 -4.49 -12.54
N ARG A 89 9.90 -5.78 -12.29
CA ARG A 89 10.86 -6.27 -11.28
C ARG A 89 12.28 -5.80 -11.58
N GLN A 90 12.71 -5.86 -12.85
CA GLN A 90 14.01 -5.35 -13.27
C GLN A 90 14.17 -3.86 -12.96
N ARG A 91 13.15 -3.04 -13.31
CA ARG A 91 13.16 -1.60 -12.98
C ARG A 91 13.21 -1.33 -11.48
N GLN A 92 12.50 -2.12 -10.68
CA GLN A 92 12.55 -2.02 -9.21
C GLN A 92 13.94 -2.37 -8.67
N ALA A 93 14.57 -3.42 -9.18
CA ALA A 93 15.94 -3.80 -8.80
C ALA A 93 16.95 -2.71 -9.18
N GLU A 94 16.86 -2.16 -10.40
CA GLU A 94 17.71 -1.04 -10.84
C GLU A 94 17.52 0.21 -9.96
N LYS A 95 16.27 0.52 -9.59
CA LYS A 95 15.97 1.63 -8.68
C LYS A 95 16.53 1.38 -7.28
N ALA A 96 16.35 0.19 -6.73
CA ALA A 96 16.88 -0.19 -5.43
C ALA A 96 18.41 -0.13 -5.41
N HIS A 97 19.06 -0.63 -6.47
CA HIS A 97 20.50 -0.53 -6.66
C HIS A 97 20.95 0.94 -6.68
N ARG A 98 20.32 1.81 -7.49
CA ARG A 98 20.64 3.25 -7.48
C ARG A 98 20.43 3.89 -6.11
N THR A 99 19.34 3.58 -5.41
CA THR A 99 19.09 4.10 -4.06
C THR A 99 20.17 3.65 -3.08
N MET A 100 20.63 2.40 -3.18
CA MET A 100 21.75 1.86 -2.38
C MET A 100 23.05 2.61 -2.65
N TRP A 101 23.37 2.94 -3.91
CA TRP A 101 24.56 3.74 -4.24
C TRP A 101 24.46 5.20 -3.79
N LEU A 102 23.25 5.78 -3.81
CA LEU A 102 23.02 7.16 -3.39
C LEU A 102 22.98 7.32 -1.86
N HIS A 103 22.62 6.28 -1.11
CA HIS A 103 22.62 6.28 0.36
C HIS A 103 23.25 4.98 0.91
N PRO A 104 24.59 4.86 0.87
CA PRO A 104 25.29 3.63 1.27
C PRO A 104 25.11 3.23 2.75
N HIS A 105 24.75 4.18 3.62
CA HIS A 105 24.88 4.04 5.08
C HIS A 105 23.59 3.75 5.87
N ILE A 106 22.41 3.64 5.26
CA ILE A 106 21.13 3.56 6.00
C ILE A 106 20.63 2.11 6.19
N ASN A 107 21.21 1.12 5.51
CA ASN A 107 20.79 -0.29 5.59
C ASN A 107 21.80 -1.22 6.28
N LEU A 108 22.77 -0.71 7.04
CA LEU A 108 23.51 -1.60 7.94
C LEU A 108 22.63 -1.92 9.15
N PRO A 109 22.32 -3.20 9.44
CA PRO A 109 21.76 -3.55 10.73
C PRO A 109 22.76 -3.12 11.80
N VAL A 110 22.30 -2.29 12.75
CA VAL A 110 23.00 -2.03 14.01
C VAL A 110 23.19 -3.38 14.68
N MET A 111 24.41 -3.92 14.59
CA MET A 111 24.79 -5.10 15.33
C MET A 111 24.82 -4.69 16.80
N ALA A 112 23.87 -5.21 17.58
CA ALA A 112 23.86 -5.02 19.02
C ALA A 112 25.18 -5.55 19.61
N GLU A 113 25.87 -4.70 20.36
CA GLU A 113 27.07 -5.06 21.12
C GLU A 113 26.78 -6.23 22.08
N PRO A 114 27.67 -7.24 22.17
CA PRO A 114 27.57 -8.26 23.20
C PRO A 114 27.98 -7.68 24.56
N LYS A 115 27.13 -7.89 25.57
CA LYS A 115 27.40 -7.60 26.99
C LYS A 115 28.26 -8.67 27.62
#